data_AF-A0A382DF50-F1
#
_entry.id   AF-A0A382DF50-F1
#
_cell.length_a   1.000
_cell.length_b   1.000
_cell.length_c   1.000
_cell.angle_alpha   90.00
_cell.angle_beta   90.00
_cell.angle_gamma   90.00
#
_symmetry.space_group_name_H-M   'P 1'
#
loop_
_entity.id
_entity.type
_entity.pdbx_description
1 polymer ?
#
loop_
_entity_poly.entity_id
_entity_poly.type
_entity_poly.pdbx_seq_one_letter_code
_entity_poly.pdbx_strand_id
1 'polypeptide(L)'
;MKTKNTILTTIAAAALVALIGCGDTPGDGNSNSAPAGQSAVKNSFAEVSAKLDPNGSLYLYYSTEDVIKTVEKYTDALIGFANETAGSGAAGFRPGPQEQAMIDASTKVGKAFYDQLGISEISGVGMSSFEFEKGLHRNKAVIHHFPDKSTGKLWSLFGSEPHEIGLLKMLPADTALALSHEFNAKALMEWLPELAKASGDEAIEAQFDQAMQMADMMIGLRDLAGSFGNQVGLFVTLDAENTIPLPPEIGGEIPTPGLGLVMKVKDDKIADMVLIALEASPIPFEKQSIEGIEAHVLTEPAPTPFPLAPALFKLDDYIVAASNTELAAKIIATHRGDEAGLTGTDEFQRLAKGLDLKGNHFFFASELIGKTVAPIIEAAMEAQPLPPGFPEIDLKTAYNMQMLGLVRMEADGIIFENHSTSELVNSVAMQAGVVPVAVGAGMLLPALAKAKAKAP
;
A
#
# COMPACT_ATOMS: atom_id res chain seq x y z
N MET A 1 14.50 18.92 4.81
CA MET A 1 14.15 17.65 4.11
C MET A 1 14.43 16.39 4.92
N LYS A 2 15.32 16.38 5.93
CA LYS A 2 15.57 15.18 6.76
C LYS A 2 14.45 14.81 7.75
N THR A 3 13.63 15.78 8.19
CA THR A 3 12.69 15.60 9.32
C THR A 3 11.34 15.00 8.93
N LYS A 4 10.93 15.12 7.65
CA LYS A 4 9.63 14.60 7.19
C LYS A 4 9.66 13.10 6.84
N ASN A 5 10.82 12.57 6.43
CA ASN A 5 10.98 11.13 6.25
C ASN A 5 10.97 10.38 7.59
N THR A 6 11.46 11.01 8.66
CA THR A 6 11.56 10.35 9.97
C THR A 6 10.20 9.92 10.52
N ILE A 7 9.15 10.73 10.41
CA ILE A 7 7.85 10.46 11.05
C ILE A 7 7.12 9.26 10.41
N LEU A 8 7.19 9.11 9.09
CA LEU A 8 6.58 7.98 8.38
C LEU A 8 7.37 6.68 8.59
N THR A 9 8.71 6.77 8.70
CA THR A 9 9.57 5.63 9.05
C THR A 9 9.38 5.21 10.50
N THR A 10 9.06 6.12 11.42
CA THR A 10 8.82 5.80 12.84
C THR A 10 7.55 4.97 13.06
N ILE A 11 6.50 5.12 12.25
CA ILE A 11 5.26 4.33 12.40
C ILE A 11 5.48 2.89 11.92
N ALA A 12 6.23 2.68 10.83
CA ALA A 12 6.64 1.35 10.38
C ALA A 12 7.74 0.73 11.28
N ALA A 13 8.63 1.55 11.84
CA ALA A 13 9.68 1.11 12.76
C ALA A 13 9.18 0.86 14.19
N ALA A 14 8.09 1.47 14.65
CA ALA A 14 7.54 1.23 15.99
C ALA A 14 7.05 -0.21 16.17
N ALA A 15 6.62 -0.87 15.08
CA ALA A 15 6.35 -2.31 15.08
C ALA A 15 7.64 -3.16 15.12
N LEU A 16 8.80 -2.61 14.72
CA LEU A 16 10.09 -3.31 14.65
C LEU A 16 11.00 -3.05 15.87
N VAL A 17 10.88 -1.90 16.54
CA VAL A 17 11.75 -1.48 17.66
C VAL A 17 11.45 -2.22 18.97
N ALA A 18 10.32 -2.93 19.05
CA ALA A 18 10.04 -3.83 20.19
C ALA A 18 10.95 -5.08 20.23
N LEU A 19 11.82 -5.31 19.22
CA LEU A 19 12.69 -6.50 19.09
C LEU A 19 14.13 -6.34 19.61
N ILE A 20 14.50 -5.21 20.24
CA ILE A 20 15.82 -5.06 20.88
C ILE A 20 15.64 -4.95 22.40
N GLY A 21 15.09 -6.00 23.00
CA GLY A 21 15.19 -6.25 24.44
C GLY A 21 16.43 -7.11 24.72
N CYS A 22 17.37 -6.59 25.49
CA CYS A 22 18.59 -7.28 25.92
C CYS A 22 18.28 -8.68 26.45
N GLY A 23 18.85 -9.70 25.82
CA GLY A 23 18.80 -11.08 26.31
C GLY A 23 19.81 -11.29 27.43
N ASP A 24 19.31 -11.60 28.63
CA ASP A 24 20.07 -12.38 29.60
C ASP A 24 19.69 -13.86 29.44
N THR A 25 20.70 -14.69 29.28
CA THR A 25 20.62 -16.15 29.07
C THR A 25 19.88 -16.86 30.22
N PRO A 26 18.90 -17.74 29.98
CA PRO A 26 18.39 -18.63 31.02
C PRO A 26 19.23 -19.92 31.09
N GLY A 27 19.64 -20.28 32.31
CA GLY A 27 20.25 -21.57 32.62
C GLY A 27 19.23 -22.71 32.59
N ASP A 28 19.77 -23.92 32.39
CA ASP A 28 19.05 -25.19 32.25
C ASP A 28 18.00 -25.44 33.34
N GLY A 29 16.74 -25.62 32.92
CA GLY A 29 15.60 -25.87 33.79
C GLY A 29 14.67 -26.94 33.22
N ASN A 30 14.66 -28.08 33.89
CA ASN A 30 13.89 -29.30 33.64
C ASN A 30 12.40 -29.06 33.29
N SER A 31 11.91 -29.64 32.19
CA SER A 31 10.51 -29.53 31.73
C SER A 31 9.57 -30.43 32.51
N ASN A 32 8.75 -29.83 33.37
CA ASN A 32 7.53 -30.45 33.91
C ASN A 32 6.34 -29.61 33.46
N SER A 33 5.59 -30.11 32.48
CA SER A 33 4.47 -29.37 31.86
C SER A 33 3.24 -29.40 32.78
N ALA A 34 3.17 -28.44 33.70
CA ALA A 34 1.90 -28.02 34.27
C ALA A 34 1.07 -27.30 33.18
N PRO A 35 -0.27 -27.43 33.15
CA PRO A 35 -1.09 -26.62 32.26
C PRO A 35 -0.85 -25.15 32.60
N ALA A 36 -0.48 -24.33 31.60
CA ALA A 36 -0.35 -22.90 31.81
C ALA A 36 -1.69 -22.34 32.31
N GLY A 37 -1.69 -21.76 33.51
CA GLY A 37 -2.87 -21.09 34.06
C GLY A 37 -3.29 -19.91 33.16
N GLN A 38 -4.55 -19.50 33.23
CA GLN A 38 -5.01 -18.29 32.55
C GLN A 38 -4.17 -17.08 33.01
N SER A 39 -3.79 -16.22 32.06
CA SER A 39 -3.09 -14.97 32.36
C SER A 39 -3.89 -14.16 33.39
N ALA A 40 -3.20 -13.59 34.38
CA ALA A 40 -3.81 -12.70 35.36
C ALA A 40 -4.30 -11.38 34.72
N VAL A 41 -3.77 -11.02 33.55
CA VAL A 41 -4.20 -9.88 32.74
C VAL A 41 -4.94 -10.40 31.50
N LYS A 42 -6.15 -9.91 31.25
CA LYS A 42 -6.91 -10.22 30.03
C LYS A 42 -6.05 -9.86 28.81
N ASN A 43 -5.95 -10.77 27.87
CA ASN A 43 -5.23 -10.55 26.61
C ASN A 43 -5.94 -11.29 25.47
N SER A 44 -5.52 -11.03 24.24
CA SER A 44 -6.05 -11.62 23.01
C SER A 44 -5.26 -12.85 22.54
N PHE A 45 -4.53 -13.53 23.44
CA PHE A 45 -3.62 -14.60 23.04
C PHE A 45 -4.35 -15.71 22.30
N ALA A 46 -5.50 -16.17 22.81
CA ALA A 46 -6.25 -17.26 22.21
C ALA A 46 -6.81 -16.88 20.82
N GLU A 47 -7.37 -15.68 20.71
CA GLU A 47 -7.98 -15.15 19.49
C GLU A 47 -6.93 -14.94 18.39
N VAL A 48 -5.79 -14.33 18.73
CA VAL A 48 -4.69 -14.11 17.78
C VAL A 48 -4.03 -15.44 17.39
N SER A 49 -3.72 -16.28 18.37
CA SER A 49 -3.01 -17.54 18.13
C SER A 49 -3.82 -18.53 17.29
N ALA A 50 -5.15 -18.49 17.35
CA ALA A 50 -6.03 -19.32 16.53
C ALA A 50 -5.93 -19.01 15.03
N LYS A 51 -5.47 -17.80 14.67
CA LYS A 51 -5.30 -17.36 13.28
C LYS A 51 -3.90 -17.63 12.74
N LEU A 52 -2.92 -17.84 13.62
CA LEU A 52 -1.52 -18.09 13.27
C LEU A 52 -1.23 -19.57 12.99
N ASP A 53 -0.15 -19.82 12.27
CA ASP A 53 0.32 -21.17 11.98
C ASP A 53 1.40 -21.59 13.00
N PRO A 54 1.12 -22.56 13.90
CA PRO A 54 2.14 -23.10 14.78
C PRO A 54 3.13 -23.97 14.01
N ASN A 55 4.31 -24.22 14.60
CA ASN A 55 5.35 -25.09 14.07
C ASN A 55 6.03 -24.60 12.77
N GLY A 56 6.01 -23.29 12.53
CA GLY A 56 6.76 -22.64 11.45
C GLY A 56 8.14 -22.15 11.87
N SER A 57 8.84 -21.43 10.98
CA SER A 57 10.13 -20.78 11.27
C SER A 57 9.96 -19.50 12.10
N LEU A 58 8.76 -18.90 12.10
CA LEU A 58 8.40 -17.77 12.93
C LEU A 58 7.06 -18.02 13.62
N TYR A 59 7.00 -17.73 14.92
CA TYR A 59 5.76 -17.62 15.67
C TYR A 59 5.93 -16.56 16.76
N LEU A 60 5.12 -15.50 16.68
CA LEU A 60 5.17 -14.39 17.61
C LEU A 60 3.75 -13.96 17.98
N TYR A 61 3.54 -13.76 19.28
CA TYR A 61 2.39 -13.07 19.81
C TYR A 61 2.88 -11.94 20.71
N TYR A 62 2.24 -10.78 20.57
CA TYR A 62 2.50 -9.62 21.40
C TYR A 62 1.18 -9.04 21.89
N SER A 63 0.97 -8.99 23.21
CA SER A 63 -0.17 -8.31 23.81
C SER A 63 0.12 -6.81 23.93
N THR A 64 -0.82 -5.98 23.50
CA THR A 64 -0.68 -4.52 23.52
C THR A 64 -1.40 -3.85 24.70
N GLU A 65 -2.09 -4.63 25.54
CA GLU A 65 -2.92 -4.16 26.66
C GLU A 65 -2.17 -3.28 27.68
N ASP A 66 -0.87 -3.54 27.90
CA ASP A 66 -0.01 -2.74 28.78
C ASP A 66 0.94 -1.78 28.02
N VAL A 67 1.09 -1.99 26.71
CA VAL A 67 2.07 -1.29 25.88
C VAL A 67 1.47 -0.02 25.28
N ILE A 68 0.18 -0.03 24.95
CA ILE A 68 -0.53 1.17 24.50
C ILE A 68 -0.49 2.26 25.57
N LYS A 69 -0.63 1.91 26.86
CA LYS A 69 -0.42 2.84 27.98
C LYS A 69 1.01 3.43 28.02
N THR A 70 1.99 2.68 27.53
CA THR A 70 3.39 3.11 27.45
C THR A 70 3.62 4.02 26.23
N VAL A 71 3.02 3.72 25.08
CA VAL A 71 3.05 4.57 23.87
C VAL A 71 2.30 5.89 24.07
N GLU A 72 1.17 5.88 24.77
CA GLU A 72 0.45 7.09 25.22
C GLU A 72 1.37 7.94 26.10
N LYS A 73 2.06 7.32 27.07
CA LYS A 73 3.05 7.99 27.93
C LYS A 73 4.25 8.56 27.16
N TYR A 74 4.73 7.87 26.12
CA TYR A 74 5.81 8.39 25.26
C TYR A 74 5.34 9.51 24.32
N THR A 75 4.10 9.44 23.82
CA THR A 75 3.47 10.50 23.03
C THR A 75 3.27 11.75 23.88
N ASP A 76 2.75 11.60 25.10
CA ASP A 76 2.62 12.69 26.06
C ASP A 76 3.99 13.26 26.48
N ALA A 77 5.01 12.41 26.64
CA ALA A 77 6.38 12.84 26.93
C ALA A 77 7.04 13.56 25.74
N LEU A 78 6.78 13.14 24.49
CA LEU A 78 7.26 13.81 23.28
C LEU A 78 6.56 15.14 23.05
N ILE A 79 5.25 15.23 23.30
CA ILE A 79 4.48 16.47 23.28
C ILE A 79 4.98 17.41 24.40
N GLY A 80 5.20 16.89 25.60
CA GLY A 80 5.78 17.63 26.72
C GLY A 80 7.19 18.15 26.41
N PHE A 81 8.04 17.30 25.83
CA PHE A 81 9.40 17.66 25.41
C PHE A 81 9.40 18.68 24.27
N ALA A 82 8.50 18.57 23.30
CA ALA A 82 8.34 19.55 22.23
C ALA A 82 7.90 20.92 22.78
N ASN A 83 6.97 20.93 23.73
CA ASN A 83 6.50 22.14 24.42
C ASN A 83 7.60 22.79 25.27
N GLU A 84 8.39 21.99 26.02
CA GLU A 84 9.53 22.48 26.80
C GLU A 84 10.68 22.97 25.90
N THR A 85 10.93 22.30 24.78
CA THR A 85 11.99 22.69 23.82
C THR A 85 11.61 23.95 23.04
N ALA A 86 10.33 24.10 22.69
CA ALA A 86 9.80 25.34 22.10
C ALA A 86 9.82 26.51 23.10
N GLY A 87 9.61 26.24 24.40
CA GLY A 87 9.63 27.25 25.47
C GLY A 87 11.02 27.62 26.00
N SER A 88 12.02 26.73 25.90
CA SER A 88 13.35 26.92 26.52
C SER A 88 14.36 27.69 25.67
N GLY A 89 14.06 27.98 24.39
CA GLY A 89 14.92 28.80 23.53
C GLY A 89 16.31 28.22 23.23
N ALA A 90 16.56 26.94 23.54
CA ALA A 90 17.88 26.32 23.43
C ALA A 90 18.34 26.00 21.98
N ALA A 91 17.45 26.13 20.98
CA ALA A 91 17.77 25.91 19.56
C ALA A 91 17.84 27.20 18.72
N GLY A 92 17.73 28.39 19.32
CA GLY A 92 17.70 29.67 18.58
C GLY A 92 16.45 29.88 17.72
N PHE A 93 15.54 28.91 17.66
CA PHE A 93 14.24 29.04 17.04
C PHE A 93 13.24 29.51 18.10
N ARG A 94 12.86 30.79 18.05
CA ARG A 94 11.70 31.31 18.77
C ARG A 94 10.62 31.52 17.73
N PRO A 95 9.64 30.60 17.61
CA PRO A 95 8.51 30.82 16.72
C PRO A 95 7.85 32.16 17.06
N GLY A 96 7.51 32.95 16.05
CA GLY A 96 6.63 34.09 16.27
C GLY A 96 5.26 33.60 16.80
N PRO A 97 4.41 34.49 17.37
CA PRO A 97 3.10 34.09 17.90
C PRO A 97 2.22 33.32 16.91
N GLN A 98 2.30 33.63 15.61
CA GLN A 98 1.59 32.91 14.56
C GLN A 98 2.16 31.51 14.27
N GLU A 99 3.48 31.36 14.32
CA GLU A 99 4.14 30.08 14.07
C GLU A 99 3.94 29.12 15.26
N GLN A 100 3.93 29.66 16.48
CA GLN A 100 3.57 28.91 17.68
C GLN A 100 2.13 28.39 17.60
N ALA A 101 1.17 29.24 17.19
CA ALA A 101 -0.23 28.84 17.03
C ALA A 101 -0.39 27.73 15.97
N MET A 102 0.37 27.78 14.87
CA MET A 102 0.36 26.74 13.84
C MET A 102 0.95 25.40 14.33
N ILE A 103 2.02 25.45 15.14
CA ILE A 103 2.60 24.27 15.79
C ILE A 103 1.59 23.66 16.77
N ASP A 104 0.94 24.48 17.60
CA ASP A 104 -0.06 24.02 18.56
C ASP A 104 -1.26 23.39 17.86
N ALA A 105 -1.79 24.04 16.81
CA ALA A 105 -2.87 23.51 15.99
C ALA A 105 -2.50 22.18 15.34
N SER A 106 -1.35 22.09 14.68
CA SER A 106 -0.90 20.85 14.04
C SER A 106 -0.64 19.71 15.04
N THR A 107 -0.15 20.04 16.25
CA THR A 107 0.02 19.06 17.34
C THR A 107 -1.32 18.52 17.81
N LYS A 108 -2.34 19.38 18.00
CA LYS A 108 -3.69 18.95 18.38
C LYS A 108 -4.35 18.10 17.30
N VAL A 109 -4.22 18.49 16.02
CA VAL A 109 -4.71 17.68 14.89
C VAL A 109 -4.00 16.32 14.86
N GLY A 110 -2.69 16.28 15.06
CA GLY A 110 -1.93 15.02 15.13
C GLY A 110 -2.38 14.13 16.28
N LYS A 111 -2.64 14.71 17.46
CA LYS A 111 -3.19 13.97 18.60
C LYS A 111 -4.58 13.43 18.30
N ALA A 112 -5.47 14.25 17.75
CA ALA A 112 -6.82 13.82 17.39
C ALA A 112 -6.80 12.75 16.30
N PHE A 113 -5.90 12.84 15.32
CA PHE A 113 -5.68 11.78 14.34
C PHE A 113 -5.31 10.47 15.03
N TYR A 114 -4.33 10.48 15.94
CA TYR A 114 -3.92 9.29 16.67
C TYR A 114 -5.06 8.69 17.52
N ASP A 115 -5.74 9.54 18.31
CA ASP A 115 -6.83 9.14 19.20
C ASP A 115 -8.02 8.56 18.40
N GLN A 116 -8.40 9.20 17.28
CA GLN A 116 -9.56 8.81 16.48
C GLN A 116 -9.27 7.68 15.50
N LEU A 117 -8.01 7.44 15.14
CA LEU A 117 -7.63 6.33 14.26
C LEU A 117 -7.90 4.97 14.94
N GLY A 118 -7.83 4.90 16.27
CA GLY A 118 -8.12 3.70 17.06
C GLY A 118 -6.96 2.73 17.20
N ILE A 119 -5.72 3.20 17.06
CA ILE A 119 -4.53 2.37 17.32
C ILE A 119 -4.53 1.84 18.77
N SER A 120 -5.10 2.60 19.71
CA SER A 120 -5.25 2.21 21.11
C SER A 120 -6.27 1.08 21.33
N GLU A 121 -7.06 0.73 20.32
CA GLU A 121 -8.03 -0.37 20.38
C GLU A 121 -7.39 -1.73 20.05
N ILE A 122 -6.18 -1.73 19.49
CA ILE A 122 -5.40 -2.95 19.23
C ILE A 122 -5.14 -3.64 20.57
N SER A 123 -5.51 -4.90 20.69
CA SER A 123 -5.33 -5.73 21.90
C SER A 123 -4.21 -6.76 21.75
N GLY A 124 -3.84 -7.10 20.50
CA GLY A 124 -2.63 -7.87 20.24
C GLY A 124 -2.23 -7.91 18.79
N VAL A 125 -0.96 -8.25 18.57
CA VAL A 125 -0.37 -8.47 17.26
C VAL A 125 0.21 -9.88 17.22
N GLY A 126 -0.06 -10.59 16.13
CA GLY A 126 0.44 -11.93 15.88
C GLY A 126 1.19 -12.02 14.57
N MET A 127 2.21 -12.86 14.51
CA MET A 127 2.96 -13.14 13.29
C MET A 127 3.35 -14.61 13.22
N SER A 128 3.23 -15.23 12.05
CA SER A 128 3.75 -16.57 11.80
C SER A 128 4.29 -16.74 10.39
N SER A 129 5.28 -17.61 10.22
CA SER A 129 5.78 -18.04 8.90
C SER A 129 5.92 -19.55 8.89
N PHE A 130 5.22 -20.23 7.99
CA PHE A 130 5.18 -21.69 7.88
C PHE A 130 5.53 -22.11 6.45
N GLU A 131 6.59 -22.90 6.29
CA GLU A 131 6.99 -23.45 4.99
C GLU A 131 6.09 -24.65 4.62
N PHE A 132 5.10 -24.42 3.76
CA PHE A 132 4.13 -25.46 3.36
C PHE A 132 4.58 -26.26 2.12
N GLU A 133 5.54 -25.71 1.39
CA GLU A 133 6.26 -26.35 0.29
C GLU A 133 7.70 -25.84 0.35
N LYS A 134 8.68 -26.66 -0.05
CA LYS A 134 10.09 -26.28 0.03
C LYS A 134 10.36 -24.95 -0.72
N GLY A 135 10.84 -23.94 0.01
CA GLY A 135 11.09 -22.59 -0.48
C GLY A 135 9.85 -21.72 -0.66
N LEU A 136 8.69 -22.12 -0.14
CA LEU A 136 7.44 -21.38 -0.22
C LEU A 136 6.75 -21.32 1.15
N HIS A 137 6.60 -20.10 1.64
CA HIS A 137 6.15 -19.81 2.99
C HIS A 137 4.72 -19.25 2.98
N ARG A 138 3.88 -19.76 3.87
CA ARG A 138 2.64 -19.09 4.29
C ARG A 138 2.97 -18.19 5.46
N ASN A 139 2.83 -16.90 5.21
CA ASN A 139 3.12 -15.84 6.13
C ASN A 139 1.81 -15.22 6.59
N LYS A 140 1.64 -15.07 7.90
CA LYS A 140 0.47 -14.40 8.49
C LYS A 140 0.90 -13.30 9.43
N ALA A 141 0.22 -12.18 9.37
CA ALA A 141 0.25 -11.15 10.41
C ALA A 141 -1.18 -10.81 10.81
N VAL A 142 -1.45 -10.68 12.10
CA VAL A 142 -2.77 -10.44 12.66
C VAL A 142 -2.68 -9.21 13.55
N ILE A 143 -3.53 -8.22 13.31
CA ILE A 143 -3.74 -7.08 14.20
C ILE A 143 -5.13 -7.24 14.78
N HIS A 144 -5.25 -7.56 16.05
CA HIS A 144 -6.53 -7.88 16.67
C HIS A 144 -7.01 -6.73 17.56
N HIS A 145 -8.31 -6.46 17.53
CA HIS A 145 -9.02 -5.65 18.53
C HIS A 145 -10.20 -6.47 19.06
N PHE A 146 -10.67 -6.18 20.28
CA PHE A 146 -11.90 -6.83 20.72
C PHE A 146 -13.10 -6.26 19.94
N PRO A 147 -14.12 -7.08 19.60
CA PRO A 147 -15.28 -6.60 18.86
C PRO A 147 -16.07 -5.46 19.52
N ASP A 148 -15.98 -5.32 20.85
CA ASP A 148 -16.56 -4.20 21.60
C ASP A 148 -15.72 -2.90 21.55
N LYS A 149 -14.54 -2.95 20.94
CA LYS A 149 -13.59 -1.85 20.75
C LYS A 149 -13.24 -1.66 19.27
N SER A 150 -14.21 -1.23 18.46
CA SER A 150 -14.05 -1.02 17.01
C SER A 150 -14.48 0.39 16.58
N THR A 151 -14.25 1.40 17.42
CA THR A 151 -14.75 2.76 17.17
C THR A 151 -13.77 3.61 16.36
N GLY A 152 -12.51 3.17 16.29
CA GLY A 152 -11.46 3.79 15.50
C GLY A 152 -11.74 3.83 14.00
N LYS A 153 -11.33 4.92 13.34
CA LYS A 153 -11.53 5.07 11.89
C LYS A 153 -10.76 4.02 11.09
N LEU A 154 -9.63 3.48 11.61
CA LEU A 154 -8.84 2.41 10.96
C LEU A 154 -9.73 1.23 10.51
N TRP A 155 -10.67 0.82 11.35
CA TRP A 155 -11.52 -0.36 11.12
C TRP A 155 -12.58 -0.15 10.03
N SER A 156 -12.89 1.11 9.70
CA SER A 156 -13.89 1.48 8.67
C SER A 156 -13.30 2.06 7.38
N LEU A 157 -12.05 2.52 7.43
CA LEU A 157 -11.42 3.25 6.32
C LEU A 157 -10.79 2.34 5.28
N PHE A 158 -10.19 1.23 5.71
CA PHE A 158 -9.36 0.41 4.84
C PHE A 158 -10.07 -0.83 4.27
N GLY A 159 -11.34 -1.04 4.60
CA GLY A 159 -12.13 -2.05 3.91
C GLY A 159 -13.45 -2.34 4.59
N SER A 160 -14.30 -3.03 3.85
CA SER A 160 -15.57 -3.58 4.32
C SER A 160 -15.41 -5.07 4.68
N GLU A 161 -16.49 -5.84 4.77
CA GLU A 161 -16.39 -7.29 4.95
C GLU A 161 -15.62 -7.93 3.77
N PRO A 162 -14.76 -8.94 3.99
CA PRO A 162 -13.96 -9.53 2.92
C PRO A 162 -14.83 -10.07 1.78
N HIS A 163 -14.48 -9.69 0.55
CA HIS A 163 -15.27 -10.03 -0.64
C HIS A 163 -14.36 -10.45 -1.80
N GLU A 164 -14.97 -10.87 -2.92
CA GLU A 164 -14.22 -11.20 -4.13
C GLU A 164 -13.42 -10.00 -4.64
N ILE A 165 -12.16 -10.19 -5.00
CA ILE A 165 -11.31 -9.15 -5.57
C ILE A 165 -11.67 -8.95 -7.04
N GLY A 166 -12.39 -7.86 -7.34
CA GLY A 166 -12.86 -7.56 -8.71
C GLY A 166 -11.73 -7.47 -9.73
N LEU A 167 -10.57 -6.93 -9.33
CA LEU A 167 -9.40 -6.78 -10.19
C LEU A 167 -8.95 -8.11 -10.81
N LEU A 168 -9.06 -9.25 -10.10
CA LEU A 168 -8.59 -10.55 -10.58
C LEU A 168 -9.22 -10.99 -11.91
N LYS A 169 -10.43 -10.50 -12.22
CA LYS A 169 -11.14 -10.80 -13.47
C LYS A 169 -10.59 -10.01 -14.66
N MET A 170 -9.81 -8.97 -14.42
CA MET A 170 -9.29 -8.06 -15.43
C MET A 170 -7.77 -8.21 -15.64
N LEU A 171 -7.10 -9.10 -14.91
CA LEU A 171 -5.65 -9.31 -14.99
C LEU A 171 -5.32 -10.34 -16.08
N PRO A 172 -4.68 -9.94 -17.19
CA PRO A 172 -4.25 -10.88 -18.23
C PRO A 172 -3.22 -11.89 -17.70
N ALA A 173 -3.04 -13.01 -18.39
CA ALA A 173 -2.11 -14.07 -17.97
C ALA A 173 -0.63 -13.62 -17.86
N ASP A 174 -0.22 -12.60 -18.61
CA ASP A 174 1.13 -12.01 -18.58
C ASP A 174 1.31 -10.92 -17.50
N THR A 175 0.36 -10.80 -16.56
CA THR A 175 0.48 -9.92 -15.40
C THR A 175 1.67 -10.33 -14.54
N ALA A 176 2.62 -9.42 -14.34
CA ALA A 176 3.82 -9.63 -13.55
C ALA A 176 3.76 -9.00 -12.16
N LEU A 177 2.95 -7.95 -11.99
CA LEU A 177 2.72 -7.28 -10.71
C LEU A 177 1.27 -6.83 -10.66
N ALA A 178 0.58 -7.01 -9.55
CA ALA A 178 -0.75 -6.46 -9.35
C ALA A 178 -1.01 -6.09 -7.89
N LEU A 179 -1.73 -4.99 -7.70
CA LEU A 179 -2.13 -4.43 -6.42
C LEU A 179 -3.60 -4.07 -6.52
N SER A 180 -4.39 -4.44 -5.52
CA SER A 180 -5.74 -3.92 -5.34
C SER A 180 -5.90 -3.44 -3.91
N HIS A 181 -6.51 -2.27 -3.74
CA HIS A 181 -6.78 -1.70 -2.43
C HIS A 181 -8.22 -1.22 -2.32
N GLU A 182 -8.82 -1.51 -1.19
CA GLU A 182 -10.07 -0.89 -0.77
C GLU A 182 -9.78 0.35 0.11
N PHE A 183 -10.53 1.43 -0.11
CA PHE A 183 -10.49 2.62 0.72
C PHE A 183 -11.83 3.33 0.72
N ASN A 184 -12.37 3.61 1.91
CA ASN A 184 -13.63 4.31 2.06
C ASN A 184 -13.44 5.83 1.96
N ALA A 185 -13.41 6.34 0.72
CA ALA A 185 -13.24 7.77 0.48
C ALA A 185 -14.34 8.60 1.14
N LYS A 186 -15.59 8.11 1.16
CA LYS A 186 -16.70 8.81 1.81
C LYS A 186 -16.46 8.97 3.32
N ALA A 187 -16.07 7.90 4.00
CA ALA A 187 -15.76 7.97 5.44
C ALA A 187 -14.55 8.88 5.72
N LEU A 188 -13.54 8.90 4.85
CA LEU A 188 -12.46 9.88 4.94
C LEU A 188 -12.99 11.32 4.84
N MET A 189 -13.84 11.60 3.84
CA MET A 189 -14.40 12.94 3.65
C MET A 189 -15.26 13.41 4.82
N GLU A 190 -15.92 12.48 5.52
CA GLU A 190 -16.69 12.76 6.75
C GLU A 190 -15.76 12.98 7.96
N TRP A 191 -14.59 12.35 7.98
CA TRP A 191 -13.62 12.46 9.07
C TRP A 191 -12.75 13.73 8.99
N LEU A 192 -12.36 14.18 7.80
CA LEU A 192 -11.47 15.35 7.65
C LEU A 192 -11.97 16.63 8.35
N PRO A 193 -13.28 16.99 8.33
CA PRO A 193 -13.79 18.13 9.10
C PRO A 193 -13.64 17.95 10.62
N GLU A 194 -13.74 16.72 11.14
CA GLU A 194 -13.53 16.43 12.57
C GLU A 194 -12.06 16.70 12.97
N LEU A 195 -11.12 16.34 12.08
CA LEU A 195 -9.69 16.64 12.26
C LEU A 195 -9.41 18.15 12.19
N ALA A 196 -10.01 18.87 11.25
CA ALA A 196 -9.85 20.32 11.17
C ALA A 196 -10.33 21.02 12.46
N LYS A 197 -11.48 20.59 13.00
CA LYS A 197 -12.03 21.07 14.28
C LYS A 197 -11.13 20.78 15.48
N ALA A 198 -10.40 19.68 15.44
CA ALA A 198 -9.48 19.34 16.51
C ALA A 198 -8.32 20.34 16.67
N SER A 199 -8.04 21.17 15.64
CA SER A 199 -7.09 22.29 15.78
C SER A 199 -7.48 23.28 16.89
N GLY A 200 -8.79 23.44 17.14
CA GLY A 200 -9.34 24.45 18.05
C GLY A 200 -9.07 25.88 17.58
N ASP A 201 -8.84 26.08 16.28
CA ASP A 201 -8.60 27.36 15.63
C ASP A 201 -9.67 27.61 14.56
N GLU A 202 -10.55 28.57 14.82
CA GLU A 202 -11.66 28.93 13.92
C GLU A 202 -11.17 29.34 12.51
N ALA A 203 -9.96 29.90 12.39
CA ALA A 203 -9.41 30.28 11.09
C ALA A 203 -8.99 29.05 10.28
N ILE A 204 -8.45 28.02 10.92
CA ILE A 204 -8.08 26.75 10.27
C ILE A 204 -9.34 26.00 9.84
N GLU A 205 -10.36 25.95 10.69
CA GLU A 205 -11.66 25.37 10.36
C GLU A 205 -12.29 26.09 9.16
N ALA A 206 -12.35 27.42 9.18
CA ALA A 206 -12.93 28.20 8.09
C ALA A 206 -12.15 28.05 6.78
N GLN A 207 -10.81 28.03 6.83
CA GLN A 207 -9.97 27.79 5.65
C GLN A 207 -10.18 26.40 5.06
N PHE A 208 -10.29 25.38 5.92
CA PHE A 208 -10.58 24.02 5.50
C PHE A 208 -11.96 23.93 4.83
N ASP A 209 -12.99 24.50 5.46
CA ASP A 209 -14.35 24.52 4.93
C ASP A 209 -14.42 25.27 3.58
N GLN A 210 -13.71 26.39 3.45
CA GLN A 210 -13.62 27.12 2.19
C GLN A 210 -12.92 26.30 1.11
N ALA A 211 -11.81 25.64 1.42
CA ALA A 211 -11.10 24.78 0.47
C ALA A 211 -11.98 23.62 0.02
N MET A 212 -12.71 23.00 0.95
CA MET A 212 -13.67 21.93 0.68
C MET A 212 -14.82 22.40 -0.22
N GLN A 213 -15.40 23.57 0.06
CA GLN A 213 -16.44 24.16 -0.79
C GLN A 213 -15.91 24.49 -2.18
N MET A 214 -14.69 25.02 -2.28
CA MET A 214 -14.07 25.34 -3.57
C MET A 214 -13.80 24.07 -4.39
N ALA A 215 -13.27 23.01 -3.77
CA ALA A 215 -13.08 21.73 -4.44
C ALA A 215 -14.42 21.12 -4.89
N ASP A 216 -15.46 21.21 -4.05
CA ASP A 216 -16.80 20.73 -4.40
C ASP A 216 -17.40 21.52 -5.58
N MET A 217 -17.23 22.85 -5.61
CA MET A 217 -17.67 23.67 -6.74
C MET A 217 -16.89 23.41 -8.04
N MET A 218 -15.58 23.15 -7.95
CA MET A 218 -14.74 22.98 -9.15
C MET A 218 -14.85 21.59 -9.75
N ILE A 219 -14.89 20.54 -8.92
CA ILE A 219 -14.82 19.15 -9.38
C ILE A 219 -15.94 18.26 -8.82
N GLY A 220 -16.88 18.79 -8.02
CA GLY A 220 -17.91 17.95 -7.39
C GLY A 220 -17.32 16.95 -6.41
N LEU A 221 -16.28 17.32 -5.66
CA LEU A 221 -15.50 16.43 -4.79
C LEU A 221 -16.36 15.50 -3.91
N ARG A 222 -17.46 16.00 -3.33
CA ARG A 222 -18.33 15.17 -2.47
C ARG A 222 -19.11 14.14 -3.28
N ASP A 223 -19.61 14.53 -4.45
CA ASP A 223 -20.27 13.63 -5.38
C ASP A 223 -19.29 12.56 -5.89
N LEU A 224 -18.07 12.94 -6.26
CA LEU A 224 -17.03 12.00 -6.69
C LEU A 224 -16.68 10.99 -5.58
N ALA A 225 -16.48 11.48 -4.35
CA ALA A 225 -16.22 10.60 -3.20
C ALA A 225 -17.40 9.64 -2.93
N GLY A 226 -18.64 10.09 -3.15
CA GLY A 226 -19.83 9.26 -3.09
C GLY A 226 -19.90 8.21 -4.20
N SER A 227 -19.46 8.57 -5.40
CA SER A 227 -19.49 7.76 -6.63
C SER A 227 -18.35 6.74 -6.69
N PHE A 228 -17.27 6.94 -5.94
CA PHE A 228 -16.17 6.00 -5.84
C PHE A 228 -16.66 4.68 -5.23
N GLY A 229 -16.39 3.58 -5.93
CA GLY A 229 -16.72 2.21 -5.52
C GLY A 229 -15.79 1.65 -4.44
N ASN A 230 -14.97 2.50 -3.82
CA ASN A 230 -13.99 2.18 -2.79
C ASN A 230 -12.85 1.26 -3.23
N GLN A 231 -12.72 0.84 -4.49
CA GLN A 231 -11.64 -0.06 -4.93
C GLN A 231 -10.81 0.58 -6.03
N VAL A 232 -9.48 0.50 -5.88
CA VAL A 232 -8.51 0.88 -6.89
C VAL A 232 -7.52 -0.26 -7.11
N GLY A 233 -7.15 -0.48 -8.36
CA GLY A 233 -6.21 -1.49 -8.78
C GLY A 233 -5.13 -0.91 -9.68
N LEU A 234 -3.91 -1.41 -9.54
CA LEU A 234 -2.79 -1.14 -10.43
C LEU A 234 -2.15 -2.47 -10.77
N PHE A 235 -1.79 -2.66 -12.04
CA PHE A 235 -1.02 -3.82 -12.44
C PHE A 235 -0.07 -3.53 -13.59
N VAL A 236 0.95 -4.37 -13.70
CA VAL A 236 1.95 -4.36 -14.75
C VAL A 236 1.92 -5.71 -15.46
N THR A 237 1.83 -5.70 -16.77
CA THR A 237 2.08 -6.88 -17.61
C THR A 237 3.47 -6.80 -18.22
N LEU A 238 4.06 -7.95 -18.53
CA LEU A 238 5.36 -8.03 -19.19
C LEU A 238 5.23 -8.92 -20.43
N ASP A 239 5.28 -8.29 -21.60
CA ASP A 239 5.21 -8.99 -22.87
C ASP A 239 6.58 -9.57 -23.23
N ALA A 240 6.73 -10.89 -23.09
CA ALA A 240 7.99 -11.58 -23.39
C ALA A 240 8.27 -11.69 -24.89
N GLU A 241 7.29 -11.48 -25.76
CA GLU A 241 7.47 -11.55 -27.21
C GLU A 241 8.08 -10.26 -27.78
N ASN A 242 7.87 -9.13 -27.09
CA ASN A 242 8.36 -7.82 -27.48
C ASN A 242 9.30 -7.25 -26.42
N THR A 243 10.52 -6.90 -26.79
CA THR A 243 11.51 -6.36 -25.85
C THR A 243 11.84 -4.90 -26.13
N ILE A 244 12.24 -4.17 -25.09
CA ILE A 244 12.79 -2.82 -25.19
C ILE A 244 14.26 -2.82 -24.75
N PRO A 245 15.16 -2.14 -25.50
CA PRO A 245 16.56 -2.05 -25.12
C PRO A 245 16.72 -1.16 -23.88
N LEU A 246 17.55 -1.60 -22.95
CA LEU A 246 17.96 -0.79 -21.80
C LEU A 246 19.05 0.22 -22.22
N PRO A 247 19.25 1.31 -21.45
CA PRO A 247 20.36 2.22 -21.66
C PRO A 247 21.71 1.48 -21.75
N PRO A 248 22.65 1.92 -22.62
CA PRO A 248 23.91 1.21 -22.85
C PRO A 248 24.74 0.94 -21.59
N GLU A 249 24.59 1.78 -20.56
CA GLU A 249 25.28 1.65 -19.28
C GLU A 249 24.80 0.45 -18.46
N ILE A 250 23.54 0.03 -18.68
CA ILE A 250 22.92 -1.12 -18.02
C ILE A 250 23.04 -2.37 -18.91
N GLY A 251 22.88 -2.19 -20.23
CA GLY A 251 22.94 -3.26 -21.21
C GLY A 251 21.73 -4.21 -21.17
N GLY A 252 21.50 -4.93 -22.27
CA GLY A 252 20.43 -5.91 -22.38
C GLY A 252 19.07 -5.33 -22.82
N GLU A 253 18.05 -6.16 -22.72
CA GLU A 253 16.67 -5.84 -23.09
C GLU A 253 15.72 -6.35 -22.01
N ILE A 254 14.57 -5.71 -21.88
CA ILE A 254 13.50 -6.16 -20.98
C ILE A 254 12.20 -6.38 -21.73
N PRO A 255 11.34 -7.31 -21.27
CA PRO A 255 9.97 -7.44 -21.79
C PRO A 255 9.26 -6.09 -21.79
N THR A 256 8.47 -5.83 -22.82
CA THR A 256 7.75 -4.56 -22.96
C THR A 256 6.70 -4.46 -21.85
N PRO A 257 6.74 -3.43 -20.99
CA PRO A 257 5.79 -3.31 -19.91
C PRO A 257 4.46 -2.73 -20.40
N GLY A 258 3.36 -3.34 -19.95
CA GLY A 258 2.02 -2.76 -19.99
C GLY A 258 1.62 -2.25 -18.60
N LEU A 259 0.89 -1.14 -18.53
CA LEU A 259 0.38 -0.58 -17.27
C LEU A 259 -1.14 -0.51 -17.30
N GLY A 260 -1.79 -1.08 -16.29
CA GLY A 260 -3.24 -0.98 -16.11
C GLY A 260 -3.60 -0.33 -14.78
N LEU A 261 -4.52 0.63 -14.83
CA LEU A 261 -5.17 1.25 -13.68
C LEU A 261 -6.66 0.94 -13.75
N VAL A 262 -7.24 0.49 -12.64
CA VAL A 262 -8.64 0.10 -12.55
C VAL A 262 -9.26 0.79 -11.35
N MET A 263 -10.40 1.44 -11.52
CA MET A 263 -11.13 2.10 -10.44
C MET A 263 -12.58 1.61 -10.45
N LYS A 264 -13.06 1.07 -9.34
CA LYS A 264 -14.47 0.73 -9.19
C LYS A 264 -15.28 2.01 -8.99
N VAL A 265 -16.44 2.09 -9.64
CA VAL A 265 -17.37 3.22 -9.57
C VAL A 265 -18.79 2.71 -9.33
N LYS A 266 -19.61 3.52 -8.67
CA LYS A 266 -21.01 3.19 -8.36
C LYS A 266 -21.98 3.67 -9.44
N ASP A 267 -21.59 4.69 -10.19
CA ASP A 267 -22.36 5.35 -11.23
C ASP A 267 -21.42 6.04 -12.23
N ASP A 268 -22.01 6.77 -13.18
CA ASP A 268 -21.31 7.35 -14.31
C ASP A 268 -20.60 8.68 -13.99
N LYS A 269 -20.79 9.26 -12.80
CA LYS A 269 -20.31 10.62 -12.51
C LYS A 269 -18.79 10.76 -12.63
N ILE A 270 -18.03 9.76 -12.16
CA ILE A 270 -16.56 9.78 -12.30
C ILE A 270 -16.17 9.61 -13.77
N ALA A 271 -16.85 8.73 -14.51
CA ALA A 271 -16.58 8.53 -15.92
C ALA A 271 -16.84 9.81 -16.72
N ASP A 272 -18.01 10.43 -16.50
CA ASP A 272 -18.40 11.69 -17.11
C ASP A 272 -17.39 12.81 -16.80
N MET A 273 -16.95 12.94 -15.55
CA MET A 273 -15.93 13.92 -15.18
C MET A 273 -14.63 13.69 -15.95
N VAL A 274 -14.16 12.44 -16.02
CA VAL A 274 -12.94 12.11 -16.74
C VAL A 274 -13.10 12.42 -18.23
N LEU A 275 -14.24 12.07 -18.84
CA LEU A 275 -14.54 12.40 -20.24
C LEU A 275 -14.50 13.90 -20.50
N ILE A 276 -15.17 14.70 -19.66
CA ILE A 276 -15.14 16.16 -19.74
C ILE A 276 -13.70 16.69 -19.64
N ALA A 277 -12.88 16.11 -18.75
CA ALA A 277 -11.49 16.51 -18.59
C ALA A 277 -10.63 16.16 -19.82
N LEU A 278 -10.89 15.02 -20.48
CA LEU A 278 -10.22 14.65 -21.74
C LEU A 278 -10.63 15.58 -22.88
N GLU A 279 -11.92 15.89 -23.03
CA GLU A 279 -12.43 16.79 -24.07
C GLU A 279 -11.92 18.23 -23.91
N ALA A 280 -11.70 18.68 -22.67
CA ALA A 280 -11.10 19.97 -22.38
C ALA A 280 -9.56 19.97 -22.49
N SER A 281 -8.93 18.80 -22.62
CA SER A 281 -7.48 18.67 -22.68
C SER A 281 -6.96 19.05 -24.06
N PRO A 282 -5.81 19.76 -24.16
CA PRO A 282 -5.13 19.98 -25.44
C PRO A 282 -4.48 18.71 -26.00
N ILE A 283 -4.52 17.60 -25.25
CA ILE A 283 -3.94 16.31 -25.62
C ILE A 283 -4.88 15.60 -26.62
N PRO A 284 -4.39 15.06 -27.75
CA PRO A 284 -5.23 14.49 -28.80
C PRO A 284 -5.75 13.10 -28.43
N PHE A 285 -6.88 13.05 -27.73
CA PHE A 285 -7.64 11.81 -27.53
C PHE A 285 -8.68 11.63 -28.63
N GLU A 286 -8.75 10.42 -29.20
CA GLU A 286 -9.79 10.03 -30.15
C GLU A 286 -10.63 8.89 -29.60
N LYS A 287 -11.93 8.91 -29.94
CA LYS A 287 -12.82 7.80 -29.65
C LYS A 287 -12.54 6.64 -30.60
N GLN A 288 -12.26 5.46 -30.04
CA GLN A 288 -12.05 4.22 -30.77
C GLN A 288 -12.90 3.11 -30.17
N SER A 289 -13.22 2.09 -30.98
CA SER A 289 -13.87 0.87 -30.50
C SER A 289 -12.80 -0.20 -30.31
N ILE A 290 -12.63 -0.67 -29.08
CA ILE A 290 -11.71 -1.76 -28.70
C ILE A 290 -12.57 -2.91 -28.22
N GLU A 291 -12.57 -4.04 -28.93
CA GLU A 291 -13.39 -5.20 -28.59
C GLU A 291 -14.89 -4.86 -28.35
N GLY A 292 -15.42 -3.87 -29.08
CA GLY A 292 -16.81 -3.41 -28.95
C GLY A 292 -17.08 -2.48 -27.76
N ILE A 293 -16.04 -2.05 -27.03
CA ILE A 293 -16.11 -1.03 -25.97
C ILE A 293 -15.61 0.30 -26.54
N GLU A 294 -16.36 1.38 -26.30
CA GLU A 294 -15.89 2.74 -26.61
C GLU A 294 -14.77 3.14 -25.65
N ALA A 295 -13.62 3.51 -26.21
CA ALA A 295 -12.43 3.95 -25.49
C ALA A 295 -11.95 5.30 -26.04
N HIS A 296 -11.38 6.11 -25.15
CA HIS A 296 -10.65 7.34 -25.50
C HIS A 296 -9.17 7.00 -25.54
N VAL A 297 -8.57 7.10 -26.72
CA VAL A 297 -7.20 6.66 -26.99
C VAL A 297 -6.32 7.85 -27.34
N LEU A 298 -5.17 7.96 -26.68
CA LEU A 298 -4.17 8.95 -27.05
C LEU A 298 -3.54 8.59 -28.40
N THR A 299 -3.67 9.46 -29.41
CA THR A 299 -3.22 9.16 -30.77
C THR A 299 -1.75 9.46 -31.03
N GLU A 300 -1.14 10.35 -30.25
CA GLU A 300 0.29 10.65 -30.30
C GLU A 300 1.00 10.04 -29.09
N PRO A 301 1.81 8.98 -29.26
CA PRO A 301 2.52 8.36 -28.14
C PRO A 301 3.42 9.37 -27.43
N ALA A 302 3.46 9.31 -26.09
CA ALA A 302 4.38 10.13 -25.33
C ALA A 302 5.84 9.79 -25.71
N PRO A 303 6.79 10.75 -25.65
CA PRO A 303 8.20 10.52 -26.00
C PRO A 303 8.96 9.76 -24.91
N THR A 304 8.40 8.65 -24.44
CA THR A 304 8.93 7.73 -23.43
C THR A 304 9.73 6.59 -24.09
N PRO A 305 10.63 5.90 -23.34
CA PRO A 305 11.37 4.75 -23.86
C PRO A 305 10.50 3.56 -24.29
N PHE A 306 9.28 3.48 -23.76
CA PHE A 306 8.25 2.52 -24.16
C PHE A 306 7.06 3.27 -24.78
N PRO A 307 6.37 2.70 -25.79
CA PRO A 307 5.24 3.34 -26.43
C PRO A 307 4.08 3.48 -25.44
N LEU A 308 3.81 4.72 -25.01
CA LEU A 308 2.72 5.05 -24.10
C LEU A 308 1.64 5.82 -24.87
N ALA A 309 0.55 5.13 -25.19
CA ALA A 309 -0.61 5.65 -25.92
C ALA A 309 -1.90 5.21 -25.18
N PRO A 310 -2.17 5.78 -24.00
CA PRO A 310 -3.15 5.23 -23.08
C PRO A 310 -4.55 5.17 -23.68
N ALA A 311 -5.25 4.08 -23.39
CA ALA A 311 -6.64 3.85 -23.71
C ALA A 311 -7.46 3.87 -22.42
N LEU A 312 -8.45 4.76 -22.36
CA LEU A 312 -9.32 4.93 -21.21
C LEU A 312 -10.77 4.57 -21.58
N PHE A 313 -11.37 3.68 -20.81
CA PHE A 313 -12.70 3.17 -21.10
C PHE A 313 -13.45 2.78 -19.83
N LYS A 314 -14.76 2.65 -19.96
CA LYS A 314 -15.62 2.09 -18.91
C LYS A 314 -15.88 0.61 -19.20
N LEU A 315 -15.72 -0.23 -18.20
CA LEU A 315 -15.96 -1.67 -18.27
C LEU A 315 -16.83 -2.07 -17.06
N ASP A 316 -18.11 -2.33 -17.32
CA ASP A 316 -19.13 -2.53 -16.28
C ASP A 316 -19.12 -1.42 -15.21
N ASP A 317 -18.83 -1.74 -13.96
CA ASP A 317 -18.73 -0.84 -12.82
C ASP A 317 -17.27 -0.39 -12.56
N TYR A 318 -16.42 -0.42 -13.60
CA TYR A 318 -15.03 0.04 -13.53
C TYR A 318 -14.71 1.10 -14.59
N ILE A 319 -13.84 2.03 -14.22
CA ILE A 319 -13.07 2.86 -15.14
C ILE A 319 -11.68 2.25 -15.26
N VAL A 320 -11.23 2.03 -16.49
CA VAL A 320 -9.97 1.36 -16.79
C VAL A 320 -9.11 2.26 -17.66
N ALA A 321 -7.86 2.48 -17.24
CA ALA A 321 -6.83 3.08 -18.09
C ALA A 321 -5.74 2.04 -18.35
N ALA A 322 -5.56 1.68 -19.62
CA ALA A 322 -4.47 0.84 -20.10
C ALA A 322 -3.40 1.70 -20.78
N SER A 323 -2.14 1.28 -20.74
CA SER A 323 -1.02 2.00 -21.37
C SER A 323 -1.09 2.07 -22.90
N ASN A 324 -1.83 1.16 -23.53
CA ASN A 324 -2.03 1.07 -24.97
C ASN A 324 -3.32 0.28 -25.29
N THR A 325 -3.69 0.27 -26.57
CA THR A 325 -4.90 -0.40 -27.08
C THR A 325 -4.82 -1.91 -27.01
N GLU A 326 -3.62 -2.49 -27.15
CA GLU A 326 -3.38 -3.93 -27.07
C GLU A 326 -3.68 -4.45 -25.66
N LEU A 327 -3.19 -3.75 -24.63
CA LEU A 327 -3.48 -4.09 -23.25
C LEU A 327 -4.96 -3.88 -22.93
N ALA A 328 -5.60 -2.82 -23.45
CA ALA A 328 -7.03 -2.61 -23.29
C ALA A 328 -7.84 -3.80 -23.84
N ALA A 329 -7.49 -4.31 -25.01
CA ALA A 329 -8.13 -5.49 -25.60
C ALA A 329 -7.94 -6.74 -24.72
N LYS A 330 -6.72 -7.01 -24.23
CA LYS A 330 -6.43 -8.12 -23.31
C LYS A 330 -7.25 -8.05 -22.01
N ILE A 331 -7.38 -6.85 -21.42
CA ILE A 331 -8.20 -6.64 -20.22
C ILE A 331 -9.67 -6.99 -20.50
N ILE A 332 -10.22 -6.50 -21.62
CA ILE A 332 -11.62 -6.74 -21.99
C ILE A 332 -11.86 -8.24 -22.25
N ALA A 333 -10.97 -8.89 -23.01
CA ALA A 333 -11.06 -10.32 -23.31
C ALA A 333 -10.96 -11.18 -22.04
N THR A 334 -10.04 -10.85 -21.13
CA THR A 334 -9.90 -11.55 -19.85
C THR A 334 -11.16 -11.39 -18.99
N HIS A 335 -11.71 -10.18 -18.91
CA HIS A 335 -12.92 -9.89 -18.13
C HIS A 335 -14.16 -10.62 -18.65
N ARG A 336 -14.26 -10.81 -19.97
CA ARG A 336 -15.32 -11.59 -20.62
C ARG A 336 -15.13 -13.10 -20.48
N GLY A 337 -13.92 -13.55 -20.13
CA GLY A 337 -13.54 -14.96 -20.11
C GLY A 337 -13.20 -15.52 -21.50
N ASP A 338 -12.95 -14.65 -22.48
CA ASP A 338 -12.53 -15.03 -23.83
C ASP A 338 -11.05 -15.49 -23.85
N GLU A 339 -10.24 -14.92 -22.96
CA GLU A 339 -8.84 -15.30 -22.73
C GLU A 339 -8.61 -15.75 -21.27
N ALA A 340 -7.62 -16.62 -21.08
CA ALA A 340 -7.20 -17.01 -19.74
C ALA A 340 -6.56 -15.82 -19.02
N GLY A 341 -7.04 -15.51 -17.82
CA GLY A 341 -6.45 -14.50 -16.95
C GLY A 341 -5.33 -15.04 -16.06
N LEU A 342 -4.77 -14.17 -15.23
CA LEU A 342 -3.74 -14.50 -14.24
C LEU A 342 -4.11 -15.71 -13.37
N THR A 343 -5.38 -15.84 -12.99
CA THR A 343 -5.89 -16.94 -12.15
C THR A 343 -5.81 -18.32 -12.82
N GLY A 344 -5.67 -18.36 -14.14
CA GLY A 344 -5.46 -19.57 -14.93
C GLY A 344 -4.02 -20.04 -15.01
N THR A 345 -3.05 -19.25 -14.51
CA THR A 345 -1.62 -19.57 -14.59
C THR A 345 -1.19 -20.58 -13.52
N ASP A 346 -0.23 -21.45 -13.85
CA ASP A 346 0.33 -22.43 -12.92
C ASP A 346 0.94 -21.76 -11.68
N GLU A 347 1.62 -20.62 -11.88
CA GLU A 347 2.22 -19.84 -10.80
C GLU A 347 1.18 -19.31 -9.83
N PHE A 348 0.11 -18.66 -10.34
CA PHE A 348 -0.95 -18.17 -9.48
C PHE A 348 -1.65 -19.31 -8.74
N GLN A 349 -1.95 -20.42 -9.41
CA GLN A 349 -2.62 -21.56 -8.78
C GLN A 349 -1.76 -22.22 -7.70
N ARG A 350 -0.44 -22.31 -7.91
CA ARG A 350 0.51 -22.78 -6.91
C ARG A 350 0.53 -21.85 -5.69
N LEU A 351 0.62 -20.55 -5.92
CA LEU A 351 0.61 -19.54 -4.85
C LEU A 351 -0.75 -19.44 -4.14
N ALA A 352 -1.87 -19.69 -4.81
CA ALA A 352 -3.21 -19.60 -4.23
C ALA A 352 -3.61 -20.82 -3.38
N LYS A 353 -2.78 -21.87 -3.36
CA LYS A 353 -3.12 -23.15 -2.71
C LYS A 353 -3.42 -22.97 -1.22
N GLY A 354 -4.69 -23.16 -0.85
CA GLY A 354 -5.14 -23.06 0.54
C GLY A 354 -5.33 -21.62 1.04
N LEU A 355 -5.28 -20.64 0.15
CA LEU A 355 -5.54 -19.24 0.43
C LEU A 355 -7.01 -18.92 0.11
N ASP A 356 -7.74 -18.30 1.03
CA ASP A 356 -9.03 -17.69 0.70
C ASP A 356 -8.78 -16.41 -0.10
N LEU A 357 -9.26 -16.38 -1.35
CA LEU A 357 -9.08 -15.26 -2.28
C LEU A 357 -10.08 -14.12 -2.05
N LYS A 358 -10.93 -14.22 -1.02
CA LYS A 358 -11.71 -13.08 -0.52
C LYS A 358 -10.86 -12.19 0.37
N GLY A 359 -10.96 -10.89 0.16
CA GLY A 359 -10.24 -9.88 0.90
C GLY A 359 -10.61 -8.46 0.48
N ASN A 360 -9.91 -7.50 1.07
CA ASN A 360 -10.08 -6.07 0.84
C ASN A 360 -8.90 -5.50 0.06
N HIS A 361 -7.72 -6.07 0.30
CA HIS A 361 -6.52 -5.74 -0.46
C HIS A 361 -5.89 -7.02 -1.01
N PHE A 362 -5.22 -6.87 -2.15
CA PHE A 362 -4.58 -7.96 -2.88
C PHE A 362 -3.23 -7.50 -3.39
N PHE A 363 -2.26 -8.40 -3.36
CA PHE A 363 -0.95 -8.20 -3.95
C PHE A 363 -0.50 -9.47 -4.68
N PHE A 364 0.07 -9.29 -5.86
CA PHE A 364 0.72 -10.34 -6.62
C PHE A 364 2.01 -9.83 -7.23
N ALA A 365 3.07 -10.62 -7.13
CA ALA A 365 4.33 -10.42 -7.84
C ALA A 365 4.78 -11.77 -8.40
N SER A 366 5.01 -11.82 -9.71
CA SER A 366 5.46 -13.05 -10.37
C SER A 366 6.97 -13.19 -10.38
N GLU A 367 7.46 -14.40 -10.62
CA GLU A 367 8.87 -14.64 -10.88
C GLU A 367 9.41 -13.77 -12.03
N LEU A 368 8.55 -13.43 -12.99
CA LEU A 368 8.90 -12.63 -14.17
C LEU A 368 9.31 -11.20 -13.79
N ILE A 369 8.66 -10.56 -12.81
CA ILE A 369 9.08 -9.22 -12.36
C ILE A 369 10.44 -9.28 -11.66
N GLY A 370 10.69 -10.33 -10.86
CA GLY A 370 11.99 -10.57 -10.22
C GLY A 370 13.11 -10.73 -11.24
N LYS A 371 12.91 -11.62 -12.22
CA LYS A 371 13.86 -11.87 -13.33
C LYS A 371 14.13 -10.63 -14.19
N THR A 372 13.12 -9.76 -14.34
CA THR A 372 13.25 -8.54 -15.16
C THR A 372 13.97 -7.43 -14.42
N VAL A 373 13.65 -7.21 -13.14
CA VAL A 373 14.15 -6.06 -12.37
C VAL A 373 15.50 -6.34 -11.70
N ALA A 374 15.76 -7.57 -11.24
CA ALA A 374 16.98 -7.89 -10.52
C ALA A 374 18.28 -7.61 -11.31
N PRO A 375 18.41 -7.92 -12.62
CA PRO A 375 19.60 -7.57 -13.40
C PRO A 375 19.82 -6.05 -13.48
N ILE A 376 18.74 -5.27 -13.55
CA ILE A 376 18.80 -3.80 -13.61
C ILE A 376 19.33 -3.26 -12.28
N ILE A 377 18.83 -3.79 -11.15
CA ILE A 377 19.30 -3.40 -9.81
C ILE A 377 20.78 -3.77 -9.65
N GLU A 378 21.16 -4.97 -10.06
CA GLU A 378 22.54 -5.47 -10.01
C GLU A 378 23.50 -4.55 -10.79
N ALA A 379 23.19 -4.25 -12.05
CA ALA A 379 23.97 -3.32 -12.87
C ALA A 379 24.03 -1.90 -12.27
N ALA A 380 22.93 -1.41 -11.72
CA ALA A 380 22.90 -0.10 -11.05
C ALA A 380 23.77 -0.06 -9.78
N MET A 381 23.78 -1.14 -9.00
CA MET A 381 24.64 -1.29 -7.82
C MET A 381 26.13 -1.41 -8.18
N GLU A 382 26.46 -2.07 -9.29
CA GLU A 382 27.82 -2.12 -9.83
C GLU A 382 28.30 -0.74 -10.28
N ALA A 383 27.44 0.03 -10.96
CA ALA A 383 27.74 1.38 -11.40
C ALA A 383 27.86 2.37 -10.22
N GLN A 384 27.04 2.19 -9.18
CA GLN A 384 27.02 3.04 -8.00
C GLN A 384 26.79 2.22 -6.72
N PRO A 385 27.86 1.89 -5.96
CA PRO A 385 27.74 1.13 -4.73
C PRO A 385 26.78 1.79 -3.74
N LEU A 386 26.01 0.96 -3.03
CA LEU A 386 25.09 1.44 -2.00
C LEU A 386 25.87 2.21 -0.90
N PRO A 387 25.27 3.27 -0.32
CA PRO A 387 25.89 4.00 0.78
C PRO A 387 26.25 3.07 1.97
N PRO A 388 27.32 3.37 2.73
CA PRO A 388 27.64 2.62 3.94
C PRO A 388 26.44 2.55 4.91
N GLY A 389 26.06 1.34 5.34
CA GLY A 389 24.94 1.10 6.26
C GLY A 389 23.60 0.76 5.58
N PHE A 390 23.54 0.70 4.25
CA PHE A 390 22.41 0.09 3.56
C PHE A 390 22.42 -1.44 3.76
N PRO A 391 21.28 -2.10 4.01
CA PRO A 391 21.22 -3.55 4.06
C PRO A 391 21.73 -4.16 2.75
N GLU A 392 22.48 -5.27 2.83
CA GLU A 392 22.83 -6.03 1.65
C GLU A 392 21.56 -6.54 0.97
N ILE A 393 21.44 -6.28 -0.34
CA ILE A 393 20.32 -6.77 -1.14
C ILE A 393 20.66 -8.21 -1.54
N ASP A 394 19.89 -9.18 -1.06
CA ASP A 394 19.98 -10.55 -1.57
C ASP A 394 19.33 -10.61 -2.96
N LEU A 395 20.16 -10.41 -3.98
CA LEU A 395 19.74 -10.48 -5.37
C LEU A 395 19.10 -11.84 -5.70
N LYS A 396 19.55 -12.95 -5.12
CA LYS A 396 18.95 -14.28 -5.41
C LYS A 396 17.49 -14.35 -4.96
N THR A 397 17.18 -13.74 -3.83
CA THR A 397 15.78 -13.61 -3.36
C THR A 397 14.98 -12.67 -4.27
N ALA A 398 15.59 -11.59 -4.77
CA ALA A 398 14.94 -10.69 -5.74
C ALA A 398 14.66 -11.38 -7.10
N TYR A 399 15.59 -12.19 -7.61
CA TYR A 399 15.45 -12.93 -8.88
C TYR A 399 14.33 -13.97 -8.86
N ASN A 400 14.14 -14.66 -7.72
CA ASN A 400 13.14 -15.73 -7.56
C ASN A 400 11.90 -15.24 -6.80
N MET A 401 11.62 -13.94 -6.87
CA MET A 401 10.52 -13.32 -6.17
C MET A 401 9.18 -13.86 -6.69
N GLN A 402 8.42 -14.53 -5.83
CA GLN A 402 7.04 -14.89 -6.10
C GLN A 402 6.21 -14.57 -4.86
N MET A 403 5.07 -13.93 -5.04
CA MET A 403 4.18 -13.59 -3.93
C MET A 403 2.73 -13.49 -4.39
N LEU A 404 1.84 -14.04 -3.57
CA LEU A 404 0.42 -13.75 -3.59
C LEU A 404 -0.03 -13.45 -2.16
N GLY A 405 -0.63 -12.29 -1.93
CA GLY A 405 -1.06 -11.86 -0.61
C GLY A 405 -2.44 -11.22 -0.63
N LEU A 406 -3.16 -11.39 0.47
CA LEU A 406 -4.41 -10.71 0.75
C LEU A 406 -4.37 -10.06 2.12
N VAL A 407 -5.15 -9.00 2.25
CA VAL A 407 -5.48 -8.38 3.53
C VAL A 407 -6.99 -8.43 3.70
N ARG A 408 -7.43 -8.92 4.86
CA ARG A 408 -8.84 -9.07 5.22
C ARG A 408 -9.14 -8.22 6.44
N MET A 409 -10.18 -7.41 6.33
CA MET A 409 -10.79 -6.67 7.43
C MET A 409 -11.87 -7.56 8.04
N GLU A 410 -11.55 -8.21 9.16
CA GLU A 410 -12.49 -9.03 9.92
C GLU A 410 -13.10 -8.24 11.09
N ALA A 411 -14.18 -8.76 11.67
CA ALA A 411 -14.89 -8.09 12.76
C ALA A 411 -14.06 -7.88 14.03
N ASP A 412 -13.01 -8.68 14.21
CA ASP A 412 -12.08 -8.66 15.34
C ASP A 412 -10.65 -8.26 14.93
N GLY A 413 -10.47 -7.72 13.72
CA GLY A 413 -9.22 -7.08 13.32
C GLY A 413 -8.79 -7.31 11.88
N ILE A 414 -7.50 -7.12 11.61
CA ILE A 414 -6.92 -7.18 10.28
C ILE A 414 -6.04 -8.41 10.17
N ILE A 415 -6.25 -9.21 9.13
CA ILE A 415 -5.41 -10.35 8.79
C ILE A 415 -4.67 -10.06 7.49
N PHE A 416 -3.35 -10.14 7.54
CA PHE A 416 -2.48 -10.23 6.39
C PHE A 416 -2.11 -11.70 6.21
N GLU A 417 -2.34 -12.24 5.02
CA GLU A 417 -1.92 -13.60 4.67
C GLU A 417 -1.28 -13.57 3.30
N ASN A 418 -0.06 -14.09 3.18
CA ASN A 418 0.60 -14.22 1.90
C ASN A 418 1.34 -15.54 1.76
N HIS A 419 1.40 -16.05 0.52
CA HIS A 419 2.28 -17.13 0.11
C HIS A 419 3.43 -16.52 -0.70
N SER A 420 4.66 -16.71 -0.25
CA SER A 420 5.83 -16.15 -0.94
C SER A 420 7.09 -16.99 -0.82
N THR A 421 8.02 -16.79 -1.75
CA THR A 421 9.37 -17.38 -1.70
C THR A 421 10.27 -16.78 -0.61
N SER A 422 9.79 -15.73 0.06
CA SER A 422 10.42 -15.06 1.20
C SER A 422 9.70 -15.34 2.51
N GLU A 423 10.43 -15.32 3.62
CA GLU A 423 9.84 -15.31 4.98
C GLU A 423 9.17 -13.96 5.30
N LEU A 424 8.35 -13.93 6.37
CA LEU A 424 7.43 -12.82 6.69
C LEU A 424 8.09 -11.44 6.68
N VAL A 425 9.25 -11.25 7.33
CA VAL A 425 9.92 -9.94 7.43
C VAL A 425 10.29 -9.38 6.05
N ASN A 426 10.85 -10.24 5.20
CA ASN A 426 11.17 -9.87 3.82
C ASN A 426 9.88 -9.65 3.01
N SER A 427 8.85 -10.47 3.20
CA SER A 427 7.57 -10.34 2.51
C SER A 427 6.84 -9.01 2.83
N VAL A 428 6.84 -8.60 4.10
CA VAL A 428 6.22 -7.35 4.57
C VAL A 428 7.04 -6.14 4.14
N ALA A 429 8.38 -6.21 4.22
CA ALA A 429 9.25 -5.17 3.69
C ALA A 429 9.05 -4.96 2.18
N MET A 430 8.79 -6.03 1.43
CA MET A 430 8.48 -5.97 0.00
C MET A 430 7.11 -5.34 -0.28
N GLN A 431 6.06 -5.72 0.47
CA GLN A 431 4.74 -5.10 0.36
C GLN A 431 4.76 -3.62 0.77
N ALA A 432 5.51 -3.28 1.84
CA ALA A 432 5.72 -1.91 2.29
C ALA A 432 6.66 -1.11 1.37
N GLY A 433 7.51 -1.77 0.58
CA GLY A 433 8.41 -1.16 -0.41
C GLY A 433 7.74 -0.86 -1.75
N VAL A 434 6.67 -1.58 -2.12
CA VAL A 434 5.92 -1.35 -3.35
C VAL A 434 5.04 -0.09 -3.27
N VAL A 435 4.49 0.23 -2.08
CA VAL A 435 3.70 1.47 -1.88
C VAL A 435 4.52 2.75 -2.16
N PRO A 436 5.78 2.89 -1.69
CA PRO A 436 6.65 4.00 -2.06
C PRO A 436 7.20 3.94 -3.49
N VAL A 437 7.34 2.78 -4.13
CA VAL A 437 7.83 2.68 -5.52
C VAL A 437 6.76 3.15 -6.51
N ALA A 438 5.47 2.88 -6.26
CA ALA A 438 4.37 3.42 -7.07
C ALA A 438 4.30 4.96 -6.99
N VAL A 439 4.55 5.53 -5.81
CA VAL A 439 4.64 7.00 -5.61
C VAL A 439 5.97 7.57 -6.13
N GLY A 440 7.07 6.83 -5.98
CA GLY A 440 8.43 7.21 -6.35
C GLY A 440 8.69 7.16 -7.86
N ALA A 441 8.09 6.22 -8.59
CA ALA A 441 8.16 6.17 -10.06
C ALA A 441 7.53 7.41 -10.69
N GLY A 442 6.41 7.91 -10.12
CA GLY A 442 5.82 9.20 -10.51
C GLY A 442 6.72 10.42 -10.24
N MET A 443 7.61 10.32 -9.24
CA MET A 443 8.59 11.37 -8.91
C MET A 443 9.92 11.24 -9.67
N LEU A 444 10.21 10.08 -10.27
CA LEU A 444 11.42 9.83 -11.08
C LEU A 444 11.23 10.18 -12.57
N LEU A 445 9.99 10.22 -13.08
CA LEU A 445 9.70 10.65 -14.45
C LEU A 445 10.27 12.06 -14.79
N PRO A 446 10.19 13.08 -13.92
CA PRO A 446 10.83 14.38 -14.15
C PRO A 446 12.36 14.34 -14.10
N ALA A 447 12.95 13.41 -13.33
CA ALA A 447 14.41 13.26 -13.22
C ALA A 447 14.99 12.56 -14.47
N LEU A 448 14.30 11.55 -15.00
CA LEU A 448 14.63 10.89 -16.26
C LEU A 448 14.43 11.83 -17.46
N ALA A 449 13.39 12.66 -17.45
CA ALA A 449 13.17 13.70 -18.45
C ALA A 449 14.27 14.79 -18.43
N LYS A 450 14.76 15.17 -17.24
CA LYS A 450 15.89 16.12 -17.08
C LYS A 450 17.24 15.53 -17.45
N ALA A 451 17.45 14.23 -17.27
CA ALA A 451 18.66 13.55 -17.73
C ALA A 451 18.74 13.54 -19.27
N LYS A 452 17.60 13.36 -19.95
CA LYS A 452 17.50 13.43 -21.42
C LYS A 452 17.77 14.82 -21.99
N ALA A 453 17.42 15.90 -21.27
CA ALA A 453 17.69 17.28 -21.68
C ALA A 453 19.16 17.72 -21.49
N LYS A 454 20.01 16.88 -20.87
CA LYS A 454 21.42 17.16 -20.60
C LYS A 454 22.40 16.19 -21.27
N ALA A 455 21.92 15.21 -22.03
CA ALA A 455 22.77 14.43 -22.92
C ALA A 455 23.02 15.26 -24.21
N PRO A 456 24.28 15.47 -24.63
CA PRO A 456 24.60 16.19 -25.86
C PRO A 456 24.13 15.49 -27.13
#